data_AF-A0A523FHU3-F1
#
_entry.id   AF-A0A523FHU3-F1
#
_cell.length_a   1.000
_cell.length_b   1.000
_cell.length_c   1.000
_cell.angle_alpha   90.00
_cell.angle_beta   90.00
_cell.angle_gamma   90.00
#
_symmetry.space_group_name_H-M   'P 1'
#
loop_
_entity.id
_entity.type
_entity.pdbx_description
1 polymer ?
#
loop_
_entity_poly.entity_id
_entity_poly.type
_entity_poly.pdbx_seq_one_letter_code
_entity_poly.pdbx_strand_id
1 'polypeptide(L)'
;AAVWLIAFDDKHTTKIGRGENAGRTLSYFHVVRDIRRIGTWRGAAMEIPLDLTVERRSGFENCAVIVQEAAAGPIIGAVSMRLAAPR
;
A
#
# COMPACT_ATOMS: atom_id res chain seq x y z
N ALA A 1 3.95 -17.68 5.33
CA ALA A 1 3.71 -16.23 5.37
C ALA A 1 2.68 -15.81 4.32
N ALA A 2 1.80 -14.86 4.63
CA ALA A 2 0.97 -14.19 3.63
C ALA A 2 1.81 -13.15 2.87
N VAL A 3 1.51 -12.97 1.59
CA VAL A 3 2.09 -11.89 0.77
C VAL A 3 0.98 -10.87 0.47
N TRP A 4 1.22 -9.62 0.85
CA TRP A 4 0.29 -8.51 0.72
C TRP A 4 0.80 -7.53 -0.33
N LEU A 5 -0.11 -7.03 -1.16
CA LEU A 5 0.09 -5.81 -1.94
C LEU A 5 -0.66 -4.69 -1.24
N ILE A 6 0.04 -3.58 -1.03
CA ILE A 6 -0.49 -2.37 -0.41
C ILE A 6 -0.34 -1.25 -1.42
N ALA A 7 -1.43 -0.59 -1.79
CA ALA A 7 -1.37 0.63 -2.58
C ALA A 7 -1.52 1.84 -1.66
N PHE A 8 -0.71 2.88 -1.88
CA PHE A 8 -0.70 4.07 -1.03
C PHE A 8 -0.31 5.33 -1.80
N ASP A 9 -0.79 6.46 -1.30
CA ASP A 9 -0.41 7.80 -1.80
C ASP A 9 0.87 8.25 -1.10
N ASP A 10 1.74 8.98 -1.80
CA ASP A 10 2.93 9.60 -1.19
C ASP A 10 2.50 10.65 -0.15
N LYS A 11 1.55 11.52 -0.54
CA LYS A 11 1.02 12.58 0.30
C LYS A 11 -0.45 12.87 0.04
N HIS A 12 -1.24 12.97 1.11
CA HIS A 12 -2.64 13.40 1.06
C HIS A 12 -2.87 14.61 1.96
N THR A 13 -3.37 15.71 1.42
CA THR A 13 -3.64 16.95 2.19
C THR A 13 -5.13 17.16 2.38
N THR A 14 -5.57 17.29 3.63
CA THR A 14 -6.99 17.45 3.96
C THR A 14 -7.22 18.69 4.81
N LYS A 15 -8.23 19.48 4.42
CA LYS A 15 -8.77 20.56 5.25
C LYS A 15 -9.78 19.98 6.24
N ILE A 16 -9.55 20.18 7.54
CA ILE A 16 -10.39 19.60 8.58
C ILE A 16 -11.58 20.50 8.88
N GLY A 17 -12.78 19.98 8.64
CA GLY A 17 -14.03 20.73 8.76
C GLY A 17 -14.59 20.84 10.19
N ARG A 18 -14.25 19.93 11.11
CA ARG A 18 -14.81 19.88 12.47
C ARG A 18 -13.92 19.15 13.47
N GLY A 19 -14.21 19.33 14.76
CA GLY A 19 -13.51 18.68 15.88
C GLY A 19 -12.35 19.50 16.43
N GLU A 20 -11.54 18.89 17.29
CA GLU A 20 -10.40 19.55 17.96
C GLU A 20 -9.36 20.12 16.97
N ASN A 21 -9.24 19.50 15.79
CA ASN A 21 -8.35 19.96 14.73
C ASN A 21 -9.05 20.84 13.66
N ALA A 22 -10.28 21.32 13.91
CA ALA A 22 -11.03 22.13 12.95
C ALA A 22 -10.25 23.39 12.52
N GLY A 23 -10.40 23.74 11.23
CA GLY A 23 -9.72 24.91 10.65
C GLY A 23 -8.26 24.67 10.26
N ARG A 24 -7.66 23.53 10.68
CA ARG A 24 -6.32 23.13 10.26
C ARG A 24 -6.34 22.42 8.91
N THR A 25 -5.24 22.55 8.19
CA THR A 25 -4.92 21.72 7.01
C THR A 25 -3.81 20.77 7.41
N LEU A 26 -4.07 19.47 7.37
CA LEU A 26 -3.08 18.44 7.71
C LEU A 26 -2.62 17.70 6.46
N SER A 27 -1.34 17.35 6.45
CA SER A 27 -0.73 16.46 5.45
C SER A 27 -0.49 15.09 6.08
N TYR A 28 -0.97 14.06 5.42
CA TYR A 28 -0.69 12.66 5.73
C TYR A 28 0.27 12.11 4.68
N PHE A 29 1.18 11.25 5.10
CA PHE A 29 2.16 10.61 4.23
C PHE A 29 1.91 9.11 4.20
N HIS A 30 2.18 8.47 3.06
CA HIS A 30 2.01 7.03 2.86
C HIS A 30 0.60 6.53 3.22
N VAL A 31 -0.42 7.26 2.78
CA VAL A 31 -1.82 6.93 3.09
C VAL A 31 -2.22 5.67 2.34
N VAL A 32 -2.41 4.58 3.06
CA VAL A 32 -2.87 3.31 2.49
C VAL A 32 -4.28 3.47 1.92
N ARG A 33 -4.42 3.13 0.64
CA ARG A 33 -5.67 3.22 -0.12
C ARG A 33 -6.30 1.86 -0.37
N ASP A 34 -5.46 0.82 -0.50
CA ASP A 34 -5.92 -0.56 -0.70
C ASP A 34 -4.92 -1.56 -0.08
N ILE A 35 -5.45 -2.67 0.42
CA ILE A 35 -4.68 -3.80 0.94
C ILE A 35 -5.32 -5.07 0.41
N ARG A 36 -4.56 -5.88 -0.32
CA ARG A 36 -5.03 -7.18 -0.79
C ARG A 36 -3.97 -8.26 -0.67
N ARG A 37 -4.43 -9.48 -0.37
CA ARG A 37 -3.58 -10.66 -0.34
C ARG A 37 -3.30 -11.12 -1.77
N ILE A 38 -2.03 -11.25 -2.13
CA ILE A 38 -1.59 -11.66 -3.46
C ILE A 38 -0.96 -13.06 -3.49
N GLY A 39 -0.70 -13.66 -2.32
CA GLY A 39 -0.15 -15.00 -2.27
C GLY A 39 0.15 -15.55 -0.88
N THR A 40 0.77 -16.73 -0.89
CA THR A 40 1.33 -17.39 0.30
C THR A 40 2.76 -17.80 0.01
N TRP A 41 3.70 -17.31 0.81
CA TRP A 41 5.10 -17.72 0.75
C TRP A 41 5.38 -18.86 1.73
N ARG A 42 6.10 -19.88 1.26
CA ARG A 42 6.38 -21.13 1.99
C ARG A 42 7.88 -21.39 2.24
N GLY A 43 8.73 -20.39 2.09
CA GLY A 43 10.18 -20.51 2.38
C GLY A 43 11.10 -20.63 1.16
N ALA A 44 10.56 -20.88 -0.03
CA ALA A 44 11.33 -21.00 -1.27
C ALA A 44 11.17 -19.77 -2.17
N ALA A 45 12.13 -19.52 -3.07
CA ALA A 45 11.99 -18.48 -4.09
C ALA A 45 10.70 -18.70 -4.90
N MET A 46 9.99 -17.61 -5.19
CA MET A 46 8.75 -17.64 -5.97
C MET A 46 8.56 -16.34 -6.74
N GLU A 47 7.79 -16.41 -7.82
CA GLU A 47 7.34 -15.26 -8.60
C GLU A 47 5.82 -15.15 -8.53
N ILE A 48 5.31 -13.93 -8.40
CA ILE A 48 3.87 -13.65 -8.41
C ILE A 48 3.61 -12.64 -9.53
N PRO A 49 2.90 -13.02 -10.61
CA PRO A 49 2.48 -12.06 -11.61
C PRO A 49 1.44 -11.12 -11.02
N LEU A 50 1.64 -9.81 -11.18
CA LEU A 50 0.75 -8.77 -10.68
C LEU A 50 0.15 -7.99 -11.84
N ASP A 51 -1.18 -7.96 -11.89
CA ASP A 51 -1.90 -6.92 -12.63
C ASP A 51 -2.08 -5.71 -11.71
N LEU A 52 -1.52 -4.57 -12.14
CA LEU A 52 -1.55 -3.28 -11.45
C LEU A 52 -2.43 -2.25 -12.18
N THR A 53 -3.25 -2.71 -13.14
CA THR A 53 -4.06 -1.82 -13.98
C THR A 53 -5.06 -1.02 -13.16
N VAL A 54 -5.69 -1.64 -12.16
CA VAL A 54 -6.67 -0.97 -11.29
C VAL A 54 -5.98 0.10 -10.46
N GLU A 55 -4.88 -0.25 -9.79
CA GLU A 55 -4.11 0.65 -8.93
C GLU A 55 -3.61 1.88 -9.70
N ARG A 56 -3.13 1.68 -10.93
CA ARG A 56 -2.72 2.78 -11.82
C ARG A 56 -3.90 3.64 -12.27
N ARG A 57 -5.04 3.04 -12.65
CA ARG A 57 -6.24 3.78 -13.07
C ARG A 57 -6.88 4.55 -11.93
N SER A 58 -6.79 4.04 -10.71
CA SER A 58 -7.24 4.71 -9.48
C SER A 58 -6.33 5.86 -9.05
N GLY A 59 -5.21 6.07 -9.74
CA GLY A 59 -4.28 7.17 -9.47
C GLY A 59 -3.42 6.93 -8.23
N PHE A 60 -3.25 5.68 -7.78
CA PHE A 60 -2.36 5.37 -6.67
C PHE A 60 -0.91 5.59 -7.09
N GLU A 61 -0.14 6.24 -6.23
CA GLU A 61 1.21 6.71 -6.58
C GLU A 61 2.28 5.65 -6.31
N ASN A 62 2.09 4.84 -5.27
CA ASN A 62 3.07 3.87 -4.80
C ASN A 62 2.41 2.55 -4.40
N CYS A 63 3.20 1.49 -4.41
CA CYS A 63 2.81 0.23 -3.78
C CYS A 63 3.94 -0.38 -2.97
N ALA A 64 3.58 -1.22 -2.00
CA ALA A 64 4.48 -2.04 -1.23
C ALA A 64 4.05 -3.51 -1.29
N VAL A 65 5.04 -4.40 -1.35
CA VAL A 65 4.87 -5.83 -1.16
C VAL A 65 5.40 -6.19 0.23
N ILE A 66 4.57 -6.82 1.04
CA ILE A 66 4.91 -7.26 2.39
C ILE A 66 4.75 -8.78 2.51
N VAL A 67 5.77 -9.45 2.99
CA VAL A 67 5.73 -10.85 3.40
C VAL A 67 5.61 -10.90 4.91
N GLN A 68 4.48 -11.40 5.41
CA GLN A 68 4.13 -11.39 6.83
C GLN A 68 3.75 -12.78 7.32
N GLU A 69 4.19 -13.17 8.51
CA GLU A 69 3.73 -14.41 9.14
C GLU A 69 2.21 -14.39 9.41
N ALA A 70 1.64 -15.58 9.64
CA ALA A 70 0.20 -15.72 9.89
C ALA A 70 -0.24 -14.98 11.15
N ALA A 71 -1.56 -14.77 11.31
CA ALA A 71 -2.16 -14.13 12.49
C ALA A 71 -1.60 -12.72 12.80
N ALA A 72 -1.33 -11.93 11.75
CA ALA A 72 -0.68 -10.61 11.86
C ALA A 72 0.68 -10.64 12.59
N GLY A 73 1.43 -11.73 12.40
CA GLY A 73 2.78 -11.91 12.93
C GLY A 73 3.82 -10.98 12.30
N PRO A 74 5.12 -11.21 12.56
CA PRO A 74 6.20 -10.34 12.10
C PRO A 74 6.24 -10.20 10.56
N ILE A 75 6.66 -9.01 10.11
CA ILE A 75 7.04 -8.77 8.72
C ILE A 75 8.46 -9.29 8.53
N ILE A 76 8.62 -10.26 7.63
CA ILE A 76 9.90 -10.93 7.35
C ILE A 76 10.54 -10.44 6.04
N GLY A 77 9.83 -9.64 5.26
CA GLY A 77 10.34 -8.98 4.07
C GLY A 77 9.39 -7.89 3.59
N ALA A 78 9.95 -6.80 3.08
CA ALA A 78 9.18 -5.72 2.50
C ALA A 78 9.97 -5.01 1.40
N VAL A 79 9.25 -4.53 0.38
CA VAL A 79 9.80 -3.65 -0.65
C VAL A 79 8.71 -2.70 -1.12
N SER A 80 9.07 -1.46 -1.43
CA SER A 80 8.17 -0.47 -2.04
C SER A 80 8.65 -0.07 -3.42
N MET A 81 7.71 0.29 -4.29
CA MET A 81 7.98 0.80 -5.63
C MET A 81 6.96 1.87 -6.02
N ARG A 82 7.39 2.79 -6.88
CA ARG A 82 6.49 3.77 -7.49
C ARG A 82 5.65 3.09 -8.57
N LEU A 83 4.34 3.35 -8.56
CA LEU A 83 3.46 2.97 -9.66
C LEU A 83 3.68 4.00 -10.77
N ALA A 84 4.28 3.57 -11.89
CA ALA A 84 4.42 4.45 -13.05
C ALA A 84 3.03 4.94 -13.49
N ALA A 85 2.92 6.25 -13.76
CA ALA A 85 1.69 6.81 -14.31
C ALA A 85 1.31 6.06 -15.60
N PRO A 86 0.01 5.83 -15.86
CA PRO A 86 -0.40 5.27 -17.15
C PRO A 86 0.17 6.15 -18.28
N ARG A 87 0.87 5.51 -19.22
CA ARG A 87 1.29 6.14 -20.48
C ARG A 87 0.07 6.46 -21.34
#